data_AF-A0A6G6KFJ3-F1
#
_entry.id   AF-A0A6G6KFJ3-F1
#
_cell.length_a   1.000
_cell.length_b   1.000
_cell.length_c   1.000
_cell.angle_alpha   90.00
_cell.angle_beta   90.00
_cell.angle_gamma   90.00
#
_symmetry.space_group_name_H-M   'P 1'
#
loop_
_entity.id
_entity.type
_entity.pdbx_description
1 polymer ?
#
loop_
_entity_poly.entity_id
_entity_poly.type
_entity_poly.pdbx_seq_one_letter_code
_entity_poly.pdbx_strand_id
1 'polypeptide(L)'
;MAGGNLFAQTLSPVAVGISRETASMGMLSTSRQEGLSPAPATSSTTLPRVFAPTLPRATYTRYPWKTDIMTTVFWVGELPTENNPTPNTKSSWDTAWTANYGGYDDPDPNKRAPDYRPAAFVPKQNPFYVALPYNDCLDYRTTKPDASRVIPWFKQTFERHGKSVCRDRWIAIRYQDRICYAQWSDCGPFLTDDVGYVFGDAKPANYKNGGAGLDVSPAVRDYLGFNTNHKVDWRFVDVHEVPDGPWKMYGTNNHFVQQAGKDKDLVAARLEELRRKRDEWFRQNGSKAMQLR
;
A
#
# COMPACT_ATOMS: atom_id res chain seq x y z
N MET A 1 -7.39 -52.63 -11.68
CA MET A 1 -6.74 -53.14 -12.90
C MET A 1 -7.05 -52.14 -14.01
N ALA A 2 -6.22 -51.14 -14.29
CA ALA A 2 -4.92 -51.18 -15.00
C ALA A 2 -5.06 -51.58 -16.48
N GLY A 3 -4.67 -50.65 -17.37
CA GLY A 3 -4.49 -50.83 -18.83
C GLY A 3 -5.37 -49.86 -19.64
N GLY A 4 -4.91 -48.74 -20.23
CA GLY A 4 -3.57 -48.30 -20.58
C GLY A 4 -3.32 -48.44 -22.08
N ASN A 5 -3.84 -47.50 -22.89
CA ASN A 5 -3.63 -47.45 -24.34
C ASN A 5 -2.26 -46.85 -24.68
N LEU A 6 -1.47 -47.61 -25.43
CA LEU A 6 -0.16 -47.26 -25.98
C LEU A 6 -0.33 -46.51 -27.30
N PHE A 7 0.25 -45.31 -27.41
CA PHE A 7 0.68 -44.74 -28.69
C PHE A 7 2.15 -44.33 -28.56
N ALA A 8 2.98 -44.97 -29.37
CA ALA A 8 4.38 -44.66 -29.59
C ALA A 8 4.52 -43.91 -30.92
N GLN A 9 5.41 -42.92 -30.98
CA GLN A 9 6.19 -42.51 -32.16
C GLN A 9 7.23 -41.46 -31.74
N THR A 10 8.50 -41.86 -31.57
CA THR A 10 9.65 -41.76 -32.51
C THR A 10 10.55 -40.55 -32.22
N LEU A 11 11.72 -40.86 -31.66
CA LEU A 11 12.89 -39.99 -31.51
C LEU A 11 13.82 -40.13 -32.73
N SER A 12 14.59 -39.09 -33.04
CA SER A 12 15.82 -39.19 -33.86
C SER A 12 16.90 -38.24 -33.29
N PRO A 13 18.21 -38.59 -33.36
CA PRO A 13 19.28 -37.89 -32.63
C PRO A 13 20.38 -37.27 -33.54
N VAL A 14 21.44 -36.73 -32.89
CA VAL A 14 22.84 -36.48 -33.36
C VAL A 14 23.09 -35.07 -33.98
N ALA A 15 24.17 -34.29 -33.75
CA ALA A 15 25.46 -34.31 -33.03
C ALA A 15 25.86 -32.83 -32.72
N VAL A 16 26.48 -32.48 -31.57
CA VAL A 16 27.93 -32.39 -31.25
C VAL A 16 28.82 -31.66 -32.28
N GLY A 17 29.39 -30.54 -31.84
CA GLY A 17 30.54 -29.87 -32.45
C GLY A 17 31.28 -29.01 -31.41
N ILE A 18 32.35 -29.57 -30.84
CA ILE A 18 33.32 -28.92 -29.96
C ILE A 18 34.45 -28.39 -30.84
N SER A 19 34.97 -27.19 -30.58
CA SER A 19 36.34 -26.83 -30.92
C SER A 19 36.93 -25.88 -29.88
N ARG A 20 38.07 -26.30 -29.35
CA ARG A 20 39.02 -25.60 -28.47
C ARG A 20 40.02 -24.80 -29.32
N GLU A 21 40.60 -23.75 -28.74
CA GLU A 21 42.04 -23.35 -28.77
C GLU A 21 42.14 -22.00 -28.03
N THR A 22 42.70 -21.85 -26.82
CA THR A 22 44.11 -21.82 -26.34
C THR A 22 44.93 -20.55 -26.64
N ALA A 23 45.50 -20.00 -25.55
CA ALA A 23 46.69 -19.13 -25.41
C ALA A 23 46.54 -17.66 -25.88
N SER A 24 47.17 -16.63 -25.27
CA SER A 24 48.39 -16.58 -24.47
C SER A 24 48.50 -15.28 -23.63
N MET A 25 49.53 -15.26 -22.78
CA MET A 25 50.03 -14.32 -21.77
C MET A 25 50.27 -12.84 -22.15
N GLY A 26 50.33 -12.00 -21.09
CA GLY A 26 51.35 -10.95 -20.87
C GLY A 26 50.93 -9.53 -21.32
N MET A 27 51.32 -8.41 -20.70
CA MET A 27 52.23 -8.08 -19.59
C MET A 27 51.90 -6.68 -19.07
N LEU A 28 52.37 -6.39 -17.86
CA LEU A 28 52.44 -5.08 -17.20
C LEU A 28 53.18 -4.01 -18.03
N SER A 29 52.81 -2.75 -17.86
CA SER A 29 53.76 -1.64 -17.99
C SER A 29 53.42 -0.52 -17.01
N THR A 30 54.32 -0.33 -16.05
CA THR A 30 54.41 0.83 -15.16
C THR A 30 55.37 1.86 -15.74
N SER A 31 55.19 3.11 -15.27
CA SER A 31 56.19 4.20 -15.19
C SER A 31 56.24 5.20 -16.34
N ARG A 32 55.94 6.48 -16.04
CA ARG A 32 57.00 7.47 -15.80
C ARG A 32 56.45 8.80 -15.28
N GLN A 33 57.07 9.24 -14.20
CA GLN A 33 57.01 10.55 -13.59
C GLN A 33 58.19 11.35 -14.17
N GLU A 34 57.95 12.53 -14.74
CA GLU A 34 58.96 13.58 -14.88
C GLU A 34 58.33 14.89 -14.42
N GLY A 35 59.00 15.56 -13.49
CA GLY A 35 58.65 16.88 -13.01
C GLY A 35 59.73 17.88 -13.38
N LEU A 36 59.36 19.16 -13.50
CA LEU A 36 60.25 20.32 -13.40
C LEU A 36 59.44 21.57 -12.97
N SER A 37 59.63 21.95 -11.70
CA SER A 37 59.73 23.28 -11.05
C SER A 37 58.70 24.42 -11.21
N PRO A 38 58.60 25.33 -10.21
CA PRO A 38 57.35 26.03 -9.86
C PRO A 38 57.38 27.57 -10.06
N ALA A 39 56.21 28.19 -10.28
CA ALA A 39 55.96 29.62 -10.05
C ALA A 39 54.44 29.90 -10.03
N PRO A 40 53.99 31.07 -9.54
CA PRO A 40 53.73 31.42 -8.15
C PRO A 40 52.26 31.23 -7.76
N ALA A 41 52.01 31.20 -6.45
CA ALA A 41 50.68 31.08 -5.86
C ALA A 41 49.79 32.29 -6.21
N THR A 42 48.84 32.10 -7.14
CA THR A 42 47.65 32.94 -7.24
C THR A 42 46.50 32.23 -6.52
N SER A 43 46.11 32.81 -5.39
CA SER A 43 44.94 32.43 -4.60
C SER A 43 43.66 32.59 -5.43
N SER A 44 43.26 31.53 -6.14
CA SER A 44 41.89 31.41 -6.64
C SER A 44 41.03 30.89 -5.49
N THR A 45 40.22 31.77 -4.91
CA THR A 45 39.17 31.43 -3.96
C THR A 45 38.18 30.47 -4.65
N THR A 46 38.42 29.17 -4.54
CA THR A 46 37.45 28.14 -4.93
C THR A 46 36.27 28.26 -3.98
N LEU A 47 35.16 28.82 -4.48
CA LEU A 47 33.85 28.71 -3.84
C LEU A 47 33.60 27.24 -3.49
N PRO A 48 33.03 26.93 -2.31
CA PRO A 48 32.76 25.56 -1.94
C PRO A 48 31.89 24.93 -3.02
N ARG A 49 32.44 23.95 -3.73
CA ARG A 49 31.71 23.16 -4.71
C ARG A 49 30.71 22.32 -3.93
N VAL A 50 29.52 22.89 -3.73
CA VAL A 50 28.37 22.15 -3.23
C VAL A 50 28.13 21.05 -4.24
N PHE A 51 28.45 19.81 -3.86
CA PHE A 51 27.89 18.64 -4.53
C PHE A 51 26.39 18.67 -4.23
N ALA A 52 25.65 19.45 -5.01
CA ALA A 52 24.21 19.29 -5.11
C ALA A 52 24.03 17.93 -5.81
N PRO A 53 23.43 16.92 -5.17
CA PRO A 53 23.07 15.71 -5.88
C PRO A 53 22.11 16.14 -7.02
N THR A 54 22.59 16.07 -8.26
CA THR A 54 21.82 16.39 -9.48
C THR A 54 20.85 15.29 -9.87
N LEU A 55 20.57 14.35 -8.97
CA LEU A 55 19.39 13.52 -9.09
C LEU A 55 18.22 14.36 -8.56
N PRO A 56 17.12 14.51 -9.31
CA PRO A 56 15.87 14.99 -8.75
C PRO A 56 15.63 14.21 -7.45
N ARG A 57 14.91 14.79 -6.49
CA ARG A 57 14.35 14.06 -5.35
C ARG A 57 13.36 13.01 -5.88
N ALA A 58 13.85 12.00 -6.60
CA ALA A 58 13.26 10.70 -6.71
C ALA A 58 13.07 10.31 -5.26
N THR A 59 11.82 10.40 -4.84
CA THR A 59 11.38 10.21 -3.47
C THR A 59 12.08 8.98 -2.92
N TYR A 60 12.94 9.16 -1.92
CA TYR A 60 13.42 8.01 -1.16
C TYR A 60 12.20 7.43 -0.45
N THR A 61 11.56 6.44 -1.08
CA THR A 61 10.37 5.80 -0.53
C THR A 61 10.82 5.05 0.71
N ARG A 62 10.29 5.42 1.89
CA ARG A 62 10.67 4.81 3.17
C ARG A 62 10.54 3.28 3.14
N TYR A 63 9.59 2.78 2.36
CA TYR A 63 9.30 1.35 2.21
C TYR A 63 9.58 0.90 0.77
N PRO A 64 10.41 -0.13 0.56
CA PRO A 64 10.71 -0.64 -0.77
C PRO A 64 9.50 -1.36 -1.39
N TRP A 65 9.50 -1.46 -2.72
CA TRP A 65 8.53 -2.27 -3.46
C TRP A 65 8.82 -3.76 -3.28
N LYS A 66 7.77 -4.51 -2.94
CA LYS A 66 7.71 -5.96 -3.05
C LYS A 66 7.17 -6.28 -4.43
N THR A 67 7.98 -6.94 -5.23
CA THR A 67 7.66 -7.15 -6.66
C THR A 67 7.17 -8.55 -6.93
N ASP A 68 6.43 -8.71 -8.01
CA ASP A 68 6.02 -10.02 -8.54
C ASP A 68 5.27 -10.88 -7.50
N ILE A 69 4.28 -10.28 -6.85
CA ILE A 69 3.51 -10.89 -5.76
C ILE A 69 2.20 -11.43 -6.31
N MET A 70 2.00 -12.74 -6.21
CA MET A 70 0.73 -13.37 -6.54
C MET A 70 -0.39 -12.78 -5.68
N THR A 71 -1.44 -12.29 -6.34
CA THR A 71 -2.52 -11.53 -5.72
C THR A 71 -3.87 -12.17 -6.02
N THR A 72 -4.65 -12.36 -4.97
CA THR A 72 -6.01 -12.91 -5.01
C THR A 72 -7.04 -11.86 -4.62
N VAL A 73 -8.31 -12.15 -4.87
CA VAL A 73 -9.41 -11.23 -4.62
C VAL A 73 -10.27 -11.83 -3.53
N PHE A 74 -10.59 -11.03 -2.52
CA PHE A 74 -11.45 -11.39 -1.40
C PHE A 74 -12.42 -10.24 -1.14
N TRP A 75 -13.54 -10.52 -0.48
CA TRP A 75 -14.54 -9.48 -0.25
C TRP A 75 -15.28 -9.62 1.07
N VAL A 76 -15.69 -8.46 1.60
CA VAL A 76 -16.45 -8.38 2.84
C VAL A 76 -17.80 -9.09 2.70
N GLY A 77 -18.11 -9.95 3.66
CA GLY A 77 -19.37 -10.69 3.73
C GLY A 77 -19.40 -11.98 2.92
N GLU A 78 -18.27 -12.42 2.35
CA GLU A 78 -18.16 -13.76 1.76
C GLU A 78 -18.53 -14.84 2.80
N LEU A 79 -19.48 -15.69 2.44
CA LEU A 79 -19.88 -16.85 3.23
C LEU A 79 -18.96 -18.04 2.90
N PRO A 80 -18.77 -18.96 3.85
CA PRO A 80 -17.88 -20.08 3.61
C PRO A 80 -18.49 -21.00 2.54
N THR A 81 -17.64 -21.52 1.68
CA THR A 81 -17.98 -22.53 0.66
C THR A 81 -17.12 -23.78 0.89
N GLU A 82 -17.45 -24.89 0.22
CA GLU A 82 -16.66 -26.12 0.31
C GLU A 82 -15.17 -25.91 -0.05
N ASN A 83 -14.90 -24.99 -0.99
CA ASN A 83 -13.54 -24.66 -1.43
C ASN A 83 -12.90 -23.48 -0.67
N ASN A 84 -13.68 -22.73 0.11
CA ASN A 84 -13.20 -21.62 0.95
C ASN A 84 -13.89 -21.66 2.32
N PRO A 85 -13.35 -22.40 3.30
CA PRO A 85 -14.01 -22.61 4.59
C PRO A 85 -13.99 -21.37 5.49
N THR A 86 -13.18 -20.36 5.16
CA THR A 86 -13.00 -19.17 5.99
C THR A 86 -13.91 -18.05 5.48
N PRO A 87 -14.97 -17.67 6.24
CA PRO A 87 -15.84 -16.58 5.83
C PRO A 87 -15.18 -15.22 6.08
N ASN A 88 -15.47 -14.25 5.21
CA ASN A 88 -15.02 -12.86 5.34
C ASN A 88 -16.10 -11.97 5.95
N THR A 89 -16.93 -12.55 6.84
CA THR A 89 -17.94 -11.79 7.61
C THR A 89 -17.34 -11.03 8.80
N LYS A 90 -16.09 -11.39 9.15
CA LYS A 90 -15.25 -10.79 10.19
C LYS A 90 -13.87 -10.59 9.59
N SER A 91 -13.15 -9.57 10.04
CA SER A 91 -11.72 -9.46 9.80
C SER A 91 -10.94 -9.77 11.08
N SER A 92 -9.63 -9.83 10.94
CA SER A 92 -8.65 -9.94 12.01
C SER A 92 -8.78 -8.88 13.11
N TRP A 93 -9.42 -7.74 12.81
CA TRP A 93 -9.59 -6.63 13.74
C TRP A 93 -11.03 -6.12 13.85
N ASP A 94 -11.98 -6.72 13.12
CA ASP A 94 -13.39 -6.32 13.10
C ASP A 94 -14.31 -7.55 13.16
N THR A 95 -14.86 -7.82 14.34
CA THR A 95 -15.73 -8.98 14.58
C THR A 95 -17.14 -8.84 14.00
N ALA A 96 -17.48 -7.67 13.47
CA ALA A 96 -18.75 -7.36 12.83
C ALA A 96 -18.52 -6.70 11.45
N TRP A 97 -17.50 -7.18 10.72
CA TRP A 97 -16.95 -6.48 9.57
C TRP A 97 -17.98 -6.18 8.48
N THR A 98 -18.84 -7.13 8.13
CA THR A 98 -19.92 -6.89 7.14
C THR A 98 -20.87 -5.78 7.56
N ALA A 99 -21.30 -5.78 8.83
CA ALA A 99 -22.19 -4.75 9.35
C ALA A 99 -21.52 -3.36 9.42
N ASN A 100 -20.24 -3.34 9.83
CA ASN A 100 -19.44 -2.12 9.94
C ASN A 100 -19.02 -1.57 8.58
N TYR A 101 -18.81 -2.42 7.58
CA TYR A 101 -18.61 -2.04 6.17
C TYR A 101 -19.91 -1.50 5.55
N GLY A 102 -21.06 -2.03 5.99
CA GLY A 102 -22.39 -1.55 5.58
C GLY A 102 -23.17 -2.53 4.70
N GLY A 103 -22.60 -3.70 4.38
CA GLY A 103 -23.25 -4.72 3.57
C GLY A 103 -22.28 -5.72 2.94
N TYR A 104 -22.81 -6.59 2.07
CA TYR A 104 -22.05 -7.53 1.26
C TYR A 104 -21.35 -6.81 0.10
N ASP A 105 -20.02 -6.94 0.00
CA ASP A 105 -19.22 -6.31 -1.06
C ASP A 105 -19.20 -7.19 -2.32
N ASP A 106 -20.29 -7.15 -3.10
CA ASP A 106 -20.55 -8.06 -4.23
C ASP A 106 -19.42 -8.09 -5.28
N PRO A 107 -18.66 -9.19 -5.41
CA PRO A 107 -17.47 -9.23 -6.24
C PRO A 107 -17.73 -9.13 -7.75
N ASP A 108 -18.98 -9.17 -8.22
CA ASP A 108 -19.31 -8.97 -9.64
C ASP A 108 -18.91 -7.56 -10.12
N PRO A 109 -18.02 -7.43 -11.13
CA PRO A 109 -17.64 -6.14 -11.70
C PRO A 109 -18.84 -5.31 -12.21
N ASN A 110 -19.95 -5.95 -12.61
CA ASN A 110 -21.16 -5.27 -13.07
C ASN A 110 -22.00 -4.69 -11.93
N LYS A 111 -21.66 -5.01 -10.68
CA LYS A 111 -22.31 -4.51 -9.45
C LYS A 111 -21.50 -3.40 -8.80
N ARG A 112 -20.67 -2.71 -9.58
CA ARG A 112 -19.83 -1.59 -9.15
C ARG A 112 -20.42 -0.26 -9.62
N ALA A 113 -20.38 0.75 -8.76
CA ALA A 113 -20.63 2.12 -9.16
C ALA A 113 -19.40 2.70 -9.91
N PRO A 114 -19.52 3.86 -10.60
CA PRO A 114 -18.41 4.45 -11.35
C PRO A 114 -17.14 4.75 -10.54
N ASP A 115 -17.27 4.84 -9.22
CA ASP A 115 -16.21 5.04 -8.23
C ASP A 115 -15.76 3.73 -7.54
N TYR A 116 -16.08 2.58 -8.14
CA TYR A 116 -15.65 1.21 -7.77
C TYR A 116 -16.21 0.66 -6.44
N ARG A 117 -16.98 1.44 -5.68
CA ARG A 117 -17.73 0.93 -4.52
C ARG A 117 -18.87 -0.01 -4.93
N PRO A 118 -19.42 -0.82 -4.02
CA PRO A 118 -20.66 -1.56 -4.26
C PRO A 118 -21.78 -0.66 -4.80
N ALA A 119 -22.45 -1.06 -5.87
CA ALA A 119 -23.55 -0.28 -6.44
C ALA A 119 -24.79 -0.23 -5.53
N ALA A 120 -24.97 -1.24 -4.67
CA ALA A 120 -26.16 -1.39 -3.84
C ALA A 120 -26.21 -0.44 -2.63
N PHE A 121 -25.07 0.10 -2.19
CA PHE A 121 -25.01 0.97 -1.01
C PHE A 121 -23.74 1.83 -0.98
N VAL A 122 -23.76 2.91 -0.19
CA VAL A 122 -22.56 3.67 0.13
C VAL A 122 -21.86 2.99 1.32
N PRO A 123 -20.61 2.49 1.17
CA PRO A 123 -19.95 1.77 2.24
C PRO A 123 -19.56 2.70 3.38
N LYS A 124 -19.68 2.19 4.61
CA LYS A 124 -19.31 2.85 5.87
C LYS A 124 -17.83 2.70 6.20
N GLN A 125 -17.14 1.76 5.56
CA GLN A 125 -15.67 1.65 5.55
C GLN A 125 -15.13 1.84 4.14
N ASN A 126 -13.81 2.01 4.00
CA ASN A 126 -13.19 2.23 2.70
C ASN A 126 -13.38 1.00 1.78
N PRO A 127 -13.90 1.15 0.55
CA PRO A 127 -14.05 0.04 -0.40
C PRO A 127 -12.71 -0.44 -0.98
N PHE A 128 -11.64 0.35 -0.86
CA PHE A 128 -10.29 -0.03 -1.26
C PHE A 128 -9.54 -0.59 -0.06
N TYR A 129 -9.59 -1.90 0.11
CA TYR A 129 -8.97 -2.61 1.22
C TYR A 129 -8.16 -3.83 0.78
N VAL A 130 -7.25 -4.27 1.63
CA VAL A 130 -6.38 -5.42 1.41
C VAL A 130 -6.20 -6.28 2.66
N ALA A 131 -5.72 -7.50 2.46
CA ALA A 131 -5.13 -8.33 3.50
C ALA A 131 -3.65 -8.59 3.22
N LEU A 132 -2.83 -8.49 4.27
CA LEU A 132 -1.43 -8.92 4.28
C LEU A 132 -1.23 -9.98 5.38
N PRO A 133 -0.29 -10.93 5.21
CA PRO A 133 -0.24 -12.15 6.03
C PRO A 133 0.43 -11.93 7.40
N TYR A 134 -0.02 -10.91 8.15
CA TYR A 134 0.49 -10.61 9.47
C TYR A 134 -0.55 -9.93 10.37
N ASN A 135 -0.83 -10.53 11.53
CA ASN A 135 -1.61 -9.92 12.60
C ASN A 135 -0.67 -9.55 13.75
N ASP A 136 -0.75 -8.32 14.26
CA ASP A 136 0.02 -7.84 15.40
C ASP A 136 -0.65 -8.11 16.76
N CYS A 137 -1.94 -8.47 16.75
CA CYS A 137 -2.70 -8.84 17.94
C CYS A 137 -2.84 -10.36 18.06
N LEU A 138 -2.71 -10.87 19.28
CA LEU A 138 -3.09 -12.25 19.61
C LEU A 138 -4.57 -12.34 19.96
N ASP A 139 -5.09 -11.30 20.62
CA ASP A 139 -6.49 -11.16 20.99
C ASP A 139 -6.82 -9.67 21.27
N TYR A 140 -8.02 -9.39 21.78
CA TYR A 140 -8.50 -8.03 22.07
C TYR A 140 -7.80 -7.35 23.27
N ARG A 141 -6.96 -8.06 24.02
CA ARG A 141 -6.18 -7.57 25.17
C ARG A 141 -4.67 -7.63 24.94
N THR A 142 -4.20 -8.43 23.98
CA THR A 142 -2.79 -8.80 23.88
C THR A 142 -2.23 -8.52 22.49
N THR A 143 -1.13 -7.77 22.45
CA THR A 143 -0.31 -7.53 21.25
C THR A 143 0.87 -8.51 21.25
N LYS A 144 1.28 -9.00 20.08
CA LYS A 144 2.42 -9.91 19.95
C LYS A 144 3.69 -9.30 20.57
N PRO A 145 4.47 -10.07 21.37
CA PRO A 145 5.65 -9.53 22.06
C PRO A 145 6.71 -8.94 21.13
N ASP A 146 6.84 -9.50 19.93
CA ASP A 146 7.81 -9.07 18.92
C ASP A 146 7.33 -7.92 18.03
N ALA A 147 6.04 -7.55 18.08
CA ALA A 147 5.45 -6.50 17.24
C ALA A 147 6.23 -5.17 17.35
N SER A 148 6.65 -4.81 18.57
CA SER A 148 7.42 -3.59 18.84
C SER A 148 8.81 -3.53 18.18
N ARG A 149 9.36 -4.70 17.86
CA ARG A 149 10.67 -4.87 17.21
C ARG A 149 10.54 -4.95 15.70
N VAL A 150 9.47 -5.57 15.19
CA VAL A 150 9.35 -5.90 13.76
C VAL A 150 8.53 -4.89 12.96
N ILE A 151 7.59 -4.18 13.58
CA ILE A 151 6.72 -3.23 12.88
C ILE A 151 7.39 -1.84 12.86
N PRO A 152 7.72 -1.28 11.68
CA PRO A 152 8.54 -0.07 11.60
C PRO A 152 7.95 1.19 12.27
N TRP A 153 6.61 1.26 12.35
CA TRP A 153 5.87 2.39 12.91
C TRP A 153 5.28 2.10 14.30
N PHE A 154 5.67 1.00 14.95
CA PHE A 154 5.06 0.59 16.22
C PHE A 154 5.13 1.69 17.27
N LYS A 155 6.32 2.26 17.49
CA LYS A 155 6.54 3.26 18.55
C LYS A 155 5.70 4.53 18.36
N GLN A 156 5.38 4.88 17.12
CA GLN A 156 4.62 6.08 16.77
C GLN A 156 3.10 5.85 16.85
N THR A 157 2.64 4.62 16.68
CA THR A 157 1.22 4.30 16.52
C THR A 157 0.65 3.48 17.67
N PHE A 158 1.48 2.82 18.48
CA PHE A 158 1.01 2.01 19.59
C PHE A 158 0.31 2.86 20.64
N GLU A 159 -0.96 2.53 20.91
CA GLU A 159 -1.76 3.19 21.94
C GLU A 159 -1.97 2.30 23.16
N ARG A 160 -2.34 1.04 22.93
CA ARG A 160 -2.61 0.04 23.99
C ARG A 160 -2.58 -1.38 23.43
N HIS A 161 -2.37 -2.35 24.31
CA HIS A 161 -2.43 -3.76 23.92
C HIS A 161 -3.80 -4.17 23.36
N GLY A 162 -3.80 -5.08 22.39
CA GLY A 162 -4.99 -5.56 21.70
C GLY A 162 -5.59 -4.59 20.67
N LYS A 163 -5.05 -3.36 20.57
CA LYS A 163 -5.34 -2.44 19.47
C LYS A 163 -4.24 -2.53 18.42
N SER A 164 -4.63 -2.89 17.20
CA SER A 164 -3.69 -3.08 16.10
C SER A 164 -3.05 -1.76 15.66
N VAL A 165 -1.75 -1.80 15.37
CA VAL A 165 -0.99 -0.75 14.67
C VAL A 165 -0.89 -1.00 13.16
N CYS A 166 -1.33 -2.17 12.68
CA CYS A 166 -1.36 -2.54 11.26
C CYS A 166 -2.64 -2.08 10.58
N ARG A 167 -3.77 -2.17 11.28
CA ARG A 167 -5.10 -1.79 10.76
C ARG A 167 -5.10 -0.36 10.21
N ASP A 168 -5.75 -0.19 9.05
CA ASP A 168 -6.00 1.07 8.35
C ASP A 168 -4.73 1.77 7.80
N ARG A 169 -3.56 1.11 7.85
CA ARG A 169 -2.33 1.54 7.14
C ARG A 169 -2.53 1.43 5.63
N TRP A 170 -1.81 2.25 4.88
CA TRP A 170 -1.95 2.31 3.42
C TRP A 170 -0.84 1.55 2.70
N ILE A 171 -1.21 0.92 1.59
CA ILE A 171 -0.27 0.44 0.59
C ILE A 171 -0.55 1.05 -0.78
N ALA A 172 0.49 1.20 -1.58
CA ALA A 172 0.38 1.38 -3.02
C ALA A 172 0.54 0.03 -3.70
N ILE A 173 -0.27 -0.22 -4.73
CA ILE A 173 -0.33 -1.46 -5.50
C ILE A 173 -0.19 -1.08 -6.95
N ARG A 174 0.83 -1.60 -7.62
CA ARG A 174 1.13 -1.33 -9.02
C ARG A 174 0.86 -2.57 -9.85
N TYR A 175 0.07 -2.40 -10.91
CA TYR A 175 -0.14 -3.39 -11.94
C TYR A 175 -0.04 -2.70 -13.30
N GLN A 176 0.93 -3.14 -14.11
CA GLN A 176 1.25 -2.50 -15.39
C GLN A 176 1.50 -0.98 -15.22
N ASP A 177 0.74 -0.15 -15.92
CA ASP A 177 0.80 1.31 -15.90
C ASP A 177 -0.09 1.96 -14.82
N ARG A 178 -0.84 1.17 -14.05
CA ARG A 178 -1.78 1.65 -13.04
C ARG A 178 -1.26 1.46 -11.62
N ILE A 179 -1.56 2.45 -10.76
CA ILE A 179 -1.28 2.39 -9.33
C ILE A 179 -2.56 2.66 -8.54
N CYS A 180 -2.92 1.73 -7.67
CA CYS A 180 -4.05 1.83 -6.75
C CYS A 180 -3.53 1.98 -5.32
N TYR A 181 -4.30 2.64 -4.46
CA TYR A 181 -4.00 2.78 -3.03
C TYR A 181 -5.13 2.17 -2.21
N ALA A 182 -4.79 1.43 -1.16
CA ALA A 182 -5.77 0.69 -0.37
C ALA A 182 -5.36 0.60 1.11
N GLN A 183 -6.35 0.44 1.99
CA GLN A 183 -6.16 0.30 3.43
C GLN A 183 -6.04 -1.17 3.84
N TRP A 184 -5.12 -1.46 4.75
CA TRP A 184 -4.94 -2.79 5.32
C TRP A 184 -6.06 -3.07 6.34
N SER A 185 -6.96 -3.99 6.02
CA SER A 185 -8.18 -4.22 6.81
C SER A 185 -8.34 -5.64 7.33
N ASP A 186 -7.54 -6.60 6.84
CA ASP A 186 -7.54 -7.98 7.32
C ASP A 186 -6.16 -8.65 7.26
N CYS A 187 -6.04 -9.88 7.78
CA CYS A 187 -4.84 -10.71 7.70
C CYS A 187 -5.05 -11.92 6.81
N GLY A 188 -4.08 -12.16 5.95
CA GLY A 188 -4.12 -13.18 4.91
C GLY A 188 -3.25 -12.74 3.73
N PRO A 189 -3.03 -13.57 2.72
CA PRO A 189 -3.63 -14.88 2.51
C PRO A 189 -2.96 -16.00 3.35
N PHE A 190 -3.77 -16.92 3.88
CA PHE A 190 -3.42 -18.18 4.58
C PHE A 190 -2.55 -18.11 5.86
N LEU A 191 -1.76 -17.06 6.04
CA LEU A 191 -0.85 -16.86 7.17
C LEU A 191 -1.20 -15.56 7.91
N THR A 192 -0.78 -15.49 9.17
CA THR A 192 -1.00 -14.30 10.03
C THR A 192 0.27 -13.90 10.79
N ASP A 193 1.43 -14.40 10.39
CA ASP A 193 2.70 -14.27 11.09
C ASP A 193 3.91 -14.17 10.15
N ASP A 194 3.71 -13.88 8.86
CA ASP A 194 4.77 -13.80 7.85
C ASP A 194 5.55 -12.48 7.91
N VAL A 195 6.28 -12.29 9.02
CA VAL A 195 7.07 -11.08 9.32
C VAL A 195 8.14 -10.83 8.26
N GLY A 196 8.83 -11.90 7.83
CA GLY A 196 9.96 -11.81 6.90
C GLY A 196 9.52 -11.26 5.54
N TYR A 197 8.34 -11.64 5.08
CA TYR A 197 7.75 -11.09 3.87
C TYR A 197 7.12 -9.72 4.10
N VAL A 198 6.30 -9.52 5.13
CA VAL A 198 5.54 -8.26 5.27
C VAL A 198 6.45 -7.09 5.60
N PHE A 199 7.39 -7.24 6.53
CA PHE A 199 8.27 -6.16 6.99
C PHE A 199 9.74 -6.30 6.57
N GLY A 200 10.13 -7.45 6.04
CA GLY A 200 11.48 -7.70 5.50
C GLY A 200 11.51 -7.81 3.97
N ASP A 201 12.56 -8.47 3.46
CA ASP A 201 12.84 -8.63 2.03
C ASP A 201 12.50 -10.03 1.48
N ALA A 202 11.89 -10.90 2.30
CA ALA A 202 11.53 -12.25 1.86
C ALA A 202 10.37 -12.23 0.86
N LYS A 203 10.19 -13.34 0.12
CA LYS A 203 8.96 -13.63 -0.63
C LYS A 203 7.89 -14.22 0.31
N PRO A 204 6.60 -14.19 -0.09
CA PRO A 204 5.54 -14.80 0.72
C PRO A 204 5.88 -16.25 1.08
N ALA A 205 5.72 -16.62 2.36
CA ALA A 205 5.99 -17.96 2.84
C ALA A 205 4.89 -18.98 2.47
N ASN A 206 3.73 -18.49 2.05
CA ASN A 206 2.61 -19.31 1.60
C ASN A 206 2.90 -19.99 0.24
N TYR A 207 2.49 -21.26 0.09
CA TYR A 207 2.59 -22.03 -1.16
C TYR A 207 1.24 -22.31 -1.83
N LYS A 208 0.12 -22.04 -1.13
CA LYS A 208 -1.24 -22.22 -1.68
C LYS A 208 -1.58 -21.09 -2.64
N ASN A 209 -2.54 -21.32 -3.55
CA ASN A 209 -2.97 -20.36 -4.58
C ASN A 209 -1.81 -19.71 -5.35
N GLY A 210 -0.83 -20.53 -5.77
CA GLY A 210 0.33 -20.02 -6.51
C GLY A 210 1.29 -19.15 -5.69
N GLY A 211 1.27 -19.29 -4.36
CA GLY A 211 2.09 -18.51 -3.44
C GLY A 211 1.55 -17.09 -3.23
N ALA A 212 0.22 -16.97 -3.11
CA ALA A 212 -0.43 -15.69 -2.85
C ALA A 212 0.18 -15.01 -1.61
N GLY A 213 0.43 -13.70 -1.73
CA GLY A 213 0.97 -12.86 -0.65
C GLY A 213 0.21 -11.55 -0.44
N LEU A 214 -0.86 -11.33 -1.18
CA LEU A 214 -1.72 -10.15 -1.07
C LEU A 214 -3.14 -10.56 -1.47
N ASP A 215 -4.12 -10.22 -0.64
CA ASP A 215 -5.52 -10.22 -1.05
C ASP A 215 -6.01 -8.79 -1.24
N VAL A 216 -6.74 -8.53 -2.31
CA VAL A 216 -7.29 -7.20 -2.60
C VAL A 216 -8.81 -7.22 -2.73
N SER A 217 -9.44 -6.10 -2.39
CA SER A 217 -10.87 -5.93 -2.58
C SER A 217 -11.28 -5.91 -4.06
N PRO A 218 -12.57 -6.14 -4.37
CA PRO A 218 -13.07 -6.01 -5.73
C PRO A 218 -12.82 -4.60 -6.31
N ALA A 219 -12.92 -3.54 -5.50
CA ALA A 219 -12.66 -2.18 -5.96
C ALA A 219 -11.22 -1.98 -6.43
N VAL A 220 -10.24 -2.58 -5.75
CA VAL A 220 -8.82 -2.56 -6.14
C VAL A 220 -8.61 -3.33 -7.44
N ARG A 221 -9.18 -4.55 -7.54
CA ARG A 221 -9.14 -5.37 -8.76
C ARG A 221 -9.69 -4.59 -9.95
N ASP A 222 -10.89 -4.03 -9.81
CA ASP A 222 -11.60 -3.36 -10.89
C ASP A 222 -10.91 -2.06 -11.33
N TYR A 223 -10.32 -1.31 -10.40
CA TYR A 223 -9.51 -0.15 -10.71
C TYR A 223 -8.24 -0.51 -11.50
N LEU A 224 -7.51 -1.53 -11.02
CA LEU A 224 -6.27 -1.98 -11.66
C LEU A 224 -6.52 -2.75 -12.96
N GLY A 225 -7.72 -3.28 -13.17
CA GLY A 225 -8.13 -3.95 -14.41
C GLY A 225 -7.46 -5.30 -14.64
N PHE A 226 -7.04 -6.00 -13.57
CA PHE A 226 -6.55 -7.37 -13.68
C PHE A 226 -7.66 -8.37 -13.34
N ASN A 227 -7.58 -9.57 -13.93
CA ASN A 227 -8.56 -10.64 -13.71
C ASN A 227 -8.22 -11.41 -12.40
N THR A 228 -8.21 -12.73 -12.43
CA THR A 228 -7.79 -13.55 -11.28
C THR A 228 -6.34 -13.98 -11.41
N ASN A 229 -5.67 -14.22 -10.28
CA ASN A 229 -4.33 -14.85 -10.21
C ASN A 229 -3.22 -14.09 -10.97
N HIS A 230 -3.19 -12.77 -10.82
CA HIS A 230 -2.13 -11.94 -11.39
C HIS A 230 -1.08 -11.55 -10.35
N LYS A 231 0.11 -11.22 -10.85
CA LYS A 231 1.21 -10.70 -10.06
C LYS A 231 1.19 -9.18 -10.10
N VAL A 232 1.32 -8.57 -8.94
CA VAL A 232 1.40 -7.11 -8.77
C VAL A 232 2.65 -6.78 -7.96
N ASP A 233 3.01 -5.50 -7.96
CA ASP A 233 3.96 -4.98 -6.99
C ASP A 233 3.21 -4.20 -5.91
N TRP A 234 3.68 -4.22 -4.67
CA TRP A 234 3.13 -3.36 -3.62
C TRP A 234 4.19 -2.82 -2.67
N ARG A 235 3.87 -1.71 -2.00
CA ARG A 235 4.67 -1.17 -0.89
C ARG A 235 3.80 -0.46 0.12
N PHE A 236 4.28 -0.35 1.36
CA PHE A 236 3.68 0.58 2.30
C PHE A 236 3.87 2.04 1.83
N VAL A 237 2.90 2.87 2.18
CA VAL A 237 2.94 4.31 1.97
C VAL A 237 2.46 5.03 3.22
N ASP A 238 3.03 6.20 3.49
CA ASP A 238 2.46 7.09 4.48
C ASP A 238 1.30 7.89 3.89
N VAL A 239 0.40 8.40 4.75
CA VAL A 239 -0.85 9.07 4.33
C VAL A 239 -0.60 10.23 3.36
N HIS A 240 0.50 10.97 3.52
CA HIS A 240 0.85 12.10 2.65
C HIS A 240 1.34 11.69 1.25
N GLU A 241 1.68 10.41 1.05
CA GLU A 241 2.06 9.85 -0.26
C GLU A 241 0.85 9.35 -1.06
N VAL A 242 -0.36 9.36 -0.49
CA VAL A 242 -1.59 8.87 -1.15
C VAL A 242 -2.21 10.00 -1.98
N PRO A 243 -2.14 9.93 -3.33
CA PRO A 243 -2.66 10.97 -4.21
C PRO A 243 -4.19 10.91 -4.28
N ASP A 244 -4.77 11.92 -4.91
CA ASP A 244 -6.22 11.95 -5.15
C ASP A 244 -6.70 10.81 -6.04
N GLY A 245 -7.81 10.20 -5.64
CA GLY A 245 -8.39 9.05 -6.30
C GLY A 245 -9.62 8.51 -5.56
N PRO A 246 -10.31 7.51 -6.13
CA PRO A 246 -11.55 6.97 -5.57
C PRO A 246 -11.36 6.38 -4.16
N TRP A 247 -10.16 5.89 -3.84
CA TRP A 247 -9.80 5.37 -2.51
C TRP A 247 -9.89 6.39 -1.37
N LYS A 248 -9.99 7.69 -1.63
CA LYS A 248 -10.13 8.73 -0.59
C LYS A 248 -11.58 9.10 -0.27
N MET A 249 -12.56 8.58 -1.00
CA MET A 249 -13.92 9.13 -1.02
C MET A 249 -14.83 8.62 0.09
N TYR A 250 -14.63 7.39 0.57
CA TYR A 250 -15.57 6.71 1.47
C TYR A 250 -14.89 6.04 2.66
N GLY A 251 -15.70 5.78 3.69
CA GLY A 251 -15.30 5.08 4.90
C GLY A 251 -15.04 6.00 6.08
N THR A 252 -15.67 5.73 7.21
CA THR A 252 -15.38 6.42 8.47
C THR A 252 -14.00 6.07 9.03
N ASN A 253 -13.40 4.96 8.60
CA ASN A 253 -12.01 4.57 8.86
C ASN A 253 -10.98 5.20 7.89
N ASN A 254 -11.45 6.03 6.95
CA ASN A 254 -10.60 6.68 5.96
C ASN A 254 -10.12 8.05 6.47
N HIS A 255 -8.80 8.21 6.54
CA HIS A 255 -8.14 9.42 7.04
C HIS A 255 -8.59 10.69 6.31
N PHE A 256 -8.85 10.59 5.00
CA PHE A 256 -9.22 11.73 4.17
C PHE A 256 -10.68 12.15 4.36
N VAL A 257 -11.57 11.18 4.58
CA VAL A 257 -12.98 11.46 4.91
C VAL A 257 -13.08 12.09 6.30
N GLN A 258 -12.33 11.56 7.27
CA GLN A 258 -12.27 12.14 8.62
C GLN A 258 -11.73 13.58 8.61
N GLN A 259 -10.65 13.84 7.87
CA GLN A 259 -10.06 15.18 7.77
C GLN A 259 -11.03 16.17 7.10
N ALA A 260 -11.64 15.78 5.98
CA ALA A 260 -12.63 16.63 5.30
C ALA A 260 -13.85 16.95 6.17
N GLY A 261 -14.27 16.01 7.04
CA GLY A 261 -15.30 16.27 8.04
C GLY A 261 -14.87 17.33 9.06
N LYS A 262 -13.67 17.19 9.64
CA LYS A 262 -13.11 18.17 10.60
C LYS A 262 -12.97 19.55 9.99
N ASP A 263 -12.51 19.64 8.74
CA ASP A 263 -12.34 20.92 8.05
C ASP A 263 -13.70 21.61 7.82
N LYS A 264 -14.74 20.84 7.45
CA LYS A 264 -16.11 21.35 7.34
C LYS A 264 -16.66 21.85 8.67
N ASP A 265 -16.44 21.12 9.76
CA ASP A 265 -16.88 21.50 11.10
C ASP A 265 -16.20 22.80 11.56
N LEU A 266 -14.89 22.94 11.30
CA LEU A 266 -14.14 24.16 11.59
C LEU A 266 -14.67 25.36 10.80
N VAL A 267 -14.95 25.18 9.50
CA VAL A 267 -15.55 26.23 8.65
C VAL A 267 -16.94 26.63 9.15
N ALA A 268 -17.77 25.65 9.52
CA ALA A 268 -19.11 25.91 10.05
C ALA A 268 -19.05 26.69 11.38
N ALA A 269 -18.18 26.28 12.30
CA ALA A 269 -17.97 26.98 13.57
C ALA A 269 -17.49 28.42 13.35
N ARG A 270 -16.57 28.64 12.39
CA ARG A 270 -16.10 29.98 12.05
C ARG A 270 -17.19 30.84 11.43
N LEU A 271 -18.03 30.27 10.57
CA LEU A 271 -19.16 30.98 9.97
C LEU A 271 -20.18 31.42 11.04
N GLU A 272 -20.44 30.57 12.02
CA GLU A 272 -21.33 30.89 13.13
C GLU A 272 -20.75 31.98 14.05
N GLU A 273 -19.45 31.93 14.34
CA GLU A 273 -18.76 33.00 15.06
C GLU A 273 -18.87 34.36 14.34
N LEU A 274 -18.71 34.36 13.02
CA LEU A 274 -18.83 35.57 12.19
C LEU A 274 -20.27 36.11 12.18
N ARG A 275 -21.28 35.23 12.14
CA ARG A 275 -22.69 35.63 12.27
C ARG A 275 -22.97 36.27 13.61
N ARG A 276 -22.49 35.67 14.71
CA ARG A 276 -22.64 36.25 16.06
C ARG A 276 -22.00 37.63 16.15
N LYS A 277 -20.76 37.79 15.66
CA LYS A 277 -20.06 39.09 15.65
C LYS A 277 -20.80 40.14 14.83
N ARG A 278 -21.34 39.75 13.67
CA ARG A 278 -22.17 40.63 12.84
C ARG A 278 -23.42 41.08 13.61
N ASP A 279 -24.13 40.17 14.25
CA ASP A 279 -25.37 40.47 14.96
C ASP A 279 -25.12 41.32 16.22
N GLU A 280 -24.01 41.08 16.93
CA GLU A 280 -23.53 41.91 18.03
C GLU A 280 -23.18 43.33 17.56
N TRP A 281 -22.47 43.44 16.43
CA TRP A 281 -22.15 44.74 15.82
C TRP A 281 -23.42 45.52 15.45
N PHE A 282 -24.40 44.88 14.82
CA PHE A 282 -25.68 45.53 14.50
C PHE A 282 -26.45 45.93 15.76
N ARG A 283 -26.37 45.15 16.84
CA ARG A 283 -27.00 45.50 18.12
C ARG A 283 -26.35 46.72 18.77
N GLN A 284 -25.03 46.83 18.72
CA GLN A 284 -24.27 47.93 19.32
C GLN A 284 -24.29 49.21 18.47
N ASN A 285 -24.26 49.06 17.13
CA ASN A 285 -24.09 50.18 16.20
C ASN A 285 -25.38 50.53 15.44
N GLY A 286 -26.35 49.64 15.35
CA GLY A 286 -27.63 49.87 14.65
C GLY A 286 -28.51 50.91 15.33
N SER A 287 -28.41 51.08 16.65
CA SER A 287 -29.13 52.14 17.39
C SER A 287 -28.59 53.54 17.08
N LYS A 288 -27.28 53.69 16.80
CA LYS A 288 -26.68 54.98 16.42
C LYS A 288 -27.09 55.45 15.02
N ALA A 289 -27.38 54.53 14.10
CA ALA A 289 -27.80 54.88 12.74
C ALA A 289 -29.26 55.39 12.67
N MET A 290 -30.10 55.10 13.66
CA MET A 290 -31.48 55.63 13.74
C MET A 290 -31.61 56.99 14.45
N GLN A 291 -30.61 57.43 15.21
CA GLN A 291 -30.64 58.72 15.93
C GLN A 291 -30.13 59.91 15.09
N LEU A 292 -29.70 59.67 13.85
CA LEU A 292 -29.17 60.67 12.92
C LEU A 292 -30.16 61.08 11.82
N ARG A 293 -31.47 60.85 12.03
CA ARG A 293 -32.56 61.34 11.17
C ARG A 293 -33.43 62.33 11.91
#